data_AF-A0AAQ2UTY0-F1
#
_entry.id   AF-A0AAQ2UTY0-F1
#
_cell.length_a   1.000
_cell.length_b   1.000
_cell.length_c   1.000
_cell.angle_alpha   90.00
_cell.angle_beta   90.00
_cell.angle_gamma   90.00
#
_symmetry.space_group_name_H-M   'P 1'
#
loop_
_entity.id
_entity.type
_entity.pdbx_description
1 polymer ?
#
loop_
_entity_poly.entity_id
_entity_poly.type
_entity_poly.pdbx_seq_one_letter_code
_entity_poly.pdbx_strand_id
1 'polypeptide(L)'
;MAFFWGSLIFNQIMKLSFKKYDLLSKFAIFSVLTLVGYYLSKIVTLPMSFNSALGSMLFFFAGYLIRRYKKLFDQLPLYAYLIFLASWTYVATLGLFLIENMAAPNIFLNLISSVADCLCLIKLSMIIDSWLVKKDKYKFRQEILLIGSGSLAILCFHLIDLDNISVWTILLKKLNDTVPYWFAIMIGNIYRIIFAYLVVKIIPFVPLLKSCFFPRKSIKK
;
A
#
# COMPACT_ATOMS: atom_id res chain seq x y z
N MET A 1 3.34 4.78 11.52
CA MET A 1 2.32 5.04 12.57
C MET A 1 0.90 5.17 12.05
N ALA A 2 0.68 5.66 10.82
CA ALA A 2 -0.65 5.71 10.21
C ALA A 2 -1.40 4.37 10.23
N PHE A 3 -0.72 3.25 9.94
CA PHE A 3 -1.32 1.92 9.99
C PHE A 3 -1.81 1.51 11.39
N PHE A 4 -1.08 1.86 12.46
CA PHE A 4 -1.49 1.57 13.83
C PHE A 4 -2.80 2.29 14.17
N TRP A 5 -2.85 3.61 13.95
CA TRP A 5 -4.06 4.42 14.13
C TRP A 5 -5.22 3.94 13.25
N GLY A 6 -4.93 3.65 11.97
CA GLY A 6 -5.87 3.08 11.02
C GLY A 6 -6.52 1.80 11.53
N SER A 7 -5.69 0.85 11.99
CA SER A 7 -6.15 -0.44 12.52
C SER A 7 -6.96 -0.31 13.81
N LEU A 8 -6.60 0.63 14.69
CA LEU A 8 -7.30 0.86 15.96
C LEU A 8 -8.70 1.41 15.72
N ILE A 9 -8.81 2.46 14.92
CA ILE A 9 -10.08 3.08 14.53
C ILE A 9 -10.94 2.08 13.76
N PHE A 10 -10.35 1.37 12.79
CA PHE A 10 -11.06 0.32 12.04
C PHE A 10 -11.65 -0.74 12.96
N ASN A 11 -10.86 -1.27 13.91
CA ASN A 11 -11.33 -2.28 14.85
C ASN A 11 -12.44 -1.75 15.77
N GLN A 12 -12.38 -0.49 16.19
CA GLN A 12 -13.44 0.14 16.99
C GLN A 12 -14.75 0.26 16.20
N ILE A 13 -14.70 0.75 14.96
CA ILE A 13 -15.87 0.89 14.09
C ILE A 13 -16.48 -0.48 13.76
N MET A 14 -15.65 -1.50 13.54
CA MET A 14 -16.11 -2.84 13.25
C MET A 14 -16.82 -3.52 14.44
N LYS A 15 -16.54 -3.10 15.68
CA LYS A 15 -17.26 -3.56 16.90
C LYS A 15 -18.67 -2.98 17.01
N LEU A 16 -18.96 -1.86 16.34
CA LEU A 16 -20.31 -1.33 16.28
C LEU A 16 -21.16 -2.25 15.40
N SER A 17 -22.31 -2.70 15.92
CA SER A 17 -23.25 -3.53 15.18
C SER A 17 -24.56 -2.78 14.97
N PHE A 18 -24.93 -2.53 13.71
CA PHE A 18 -26.21 -1.95 13.35
C PHE A 18 -27.15 -3.01 12.79
N LYS A 19 -28.37 -3.13 13.34
CA LYS A 19 -29.28 -4.26 13.07
C LYS A 19 -29.70 -4.43 11.60
N LYS A 20 -30.08 -3.36 10.89
CA LYS A 20 -30.75 -3.46 9.57
C LYS A 20 -29.86 -3.12 8.37
N TYR A 21 -28.83 -2.30 8.55
CA TYR A 21 -27.93 -1.83 7.48
C TYR A 21 -26.46 -1.75 7.93
N ASP A 22 -25.95 -2.80 8.58
CA ASP A 22 -24.60 -2.80 9.17
C ASP A 22 -23.49 -2.46 8.17
N LEU A 23 -23.52 -3.06 6.97
CA LEU A 23 -22.51 -2.82 5.95
C LEU A 23 -22.57 -1.41 5.35
N LEU A 24 -23.78 -0.90 5.11
CA LEU A 24 -23.99 0.38 4.44
C LEU A 24 -23.72 1.55 5.40
N SER A 25 -24.09 1.40 6.66
CA SER A 25 -23.73 2.34 7.74
C SER A 25 -22.22 2.38 7.98
N LYS A 26 -21.54 1.23 8.01
CA LYS A 26 -20.08 1.16 8.10
C LYS A 26 -19.40 1.82 6.90
N PHE A 27 -19.87 1.56 5.69
CA PHE A 27 -19.36 2.22 4.49
C PHE A 27 -19.51 3.75 4.55
N ALA A 28 -20.66 4.25 4.99
CA ALA A 28 -20.89 5.67 5.17
C ALA A 28 -19.92 6.28 6.20
N ILE A 29 -19.74 5.62 7.35
CA ILE A 29 -18.80 6.05 8.40
C ILE A 29 -17.36 6.11 7.85
N PHE A 30 -16.90 5.07 7.15
CA PHE A 30 -15.54 5.05 6.58
C PHE A 30 -15.36 6.09 5.46
N SER A 31 -16.40 6.35 4.66
CA SER A 31 -16.37 7.38 3.62
C SER A 31 -16.27 8.79 4.23
N VAL A 32 -17.07 9.08 5.25
CA VAL A 32 -17.02 10.36 5.96
C VAL A 32 -15.66 10.56 6.61
N LEU A 33 -15.11 9.54 7.28
CA LEU A 33 -13.77 9.63 7.90
C LEU A 33 -12.67 9.89 6.87
N THR A 34 -12.76 9.28 5.68
CA THR A 34 -11.79 9.50 4.61
C THR A 34 -11.85 10.92 4.06
N LEU A 35 -13.07 11.47 3.88
CA LEU A 35 -13.26 12.86 3.47
C LEU A 35 -12.76 13.83 4.54
N VAL A 36 -13.08 13.58 5.81
CA VAL A 36 -12.57 14.36 6.94
C VAL A 36 -11.05 14.37 6.95
N GLY A 37 -10.40 13.21 6.77
CA GLY A 37 -8.94 13.11 6.68
C GLY A 37 -8.35 13.94 5.54
N TYR A 38 -9.03 14.01 4.39
CA TYR A 38 -8.60 14.83 3.25
C TYR A 38 -8.74 16.33 3.51
N TYR A 39 -9.90 16.77 4.01
CA TYR A 39 -10.10 18.17 4.34
C TYR A 39 -9.17 18.63 5.46
N LEU A 40 -8.96 17.80 6.49
CA LEU A 40 -7.99 18.09 7.54
C LEU A 40 -6.59 18.27 6.98
N SER A 41 -6.18 17.41 6.03
CA SER A 41 -4.84 17.49 5.43
C SER A 41 -4.56 18.79 4.69
N LYS A 42 -5.59 19.54 4.27
CA LYS A 42 -5.44 20.86 3.65
C LYS A 42 -5.32 21.99 4.67
N ILE A 43 -5.81 21.79 5.89
CA ILE A 43 -5.86 22.83 6.92
C ILE A 43 -4.67 22.67 7.88
N VAL A 44 -4.43 21.45 8.39
CA VAL A 44 -3.36 21.15 9.36
C VAL A 44 -2.75 19.78 9.06
N THR A 45 -1.42 19.72 8.96
CA THR A 45 -0.68 18.46 8.98
C THR A 45 -0.61 17.94 10.41
N LEU A 46 -1.52 17.04 10.78
CA LEU A 46 -1.54 16.48 12.13
C LEU A 46 -0.27 15.64 12.39
N PRO A 47 0.31 15.73 13.60
CA PRO A 47 1.47 14.94 13.98
C PRO A 47 1.18 13.43 13.88
N MET A 48 2.23 12.64 13.64
CA MET A 48 2.19 11.18 13.57
C MET A 48 1.41 10.56 12.40
N SER A 49 1.22 11.30 11.29
CA SER A 49 0.55 10.85 10.06
C SER A 49 -0.92 10.43 10.27
N PHE A 50 -1.61 11.08 11.21
CA PHE A 50 -3.03 10.79 11.50
C PHE A 50 -3.95 11.09 10.31
N ASN A 51 -3.65 12.13 9.54
CA ASN A 51 -4.38 12.47 8.31
C ASN A 51 -4.39 11.32 7.31
N SER A 52 -3.22 10.71 7.06
CA SER A 52 -3.08 9.55 6.18
C SER A 52 -3.79 8.32 6.75
N ALA A 53 -3.83 8.16 8.08
CA ALA A 53 -4.58 7.08 8.73
C ALA A 53 -6.09 7.20 8.43
N LEU A 54 -6.67 8.39 8.63
CA LEU A 54 -8.07 8.67 8.30
C LEU A 54 -8.35 8.50 6.79
N GLY A 55 -7.43 8.96 5.93
CA GLY A 55 -7.52 8.78 4.49
C GLY A 55 -7.53 7.32 4.03
N SER A 56 -6.83 6.45 4.76
CA SER A 56 -6.71 5.04 4.42
C SER A 56 -7.93 4.18 4.79
N MET A 57 -8.92 4.74 5.49
CA MET A 57 -10.06 4.00 6.05
C MET A 57 -10.89 3.25 5.00
N LEU A 58 -11.12 3.87 3.83
CA LEU A 58 -11.81 3.21 2.73
C LEU A 58 -11.03 2.00 2.19
N PHE A 59 -9.71 2.03 2.19
CA PHE A 59 -8.87 0.90 1.78
C PHE A 59 -8.94 -0.26 2.79
N PHE A 60 -8.95 0.04 4.10
CA PHE A 60 -9.17 -0.98 5.13
C PHE A 60 -10.53 -1.67 4.97
N PHE A 61 -11.58 -0.88 4.71
CA PHE A 61 -12.92 -1.43 4.47
C PHE A 61 -13.02 -2.24 3.18
N ALA A 62 -12.42 -1.76 2.08
CA ALA A 62 -12.32 -2.52 0.83
C ALA A 62 -11.59 -3.85 1.04
N GLY A 63 -10.46 -3.85 1.74
CA GLY A 63 -9.72 -5.05 2.12
C GLY A 63 -10.57 -6.05 2.94
N TYR A 64 -11.37 -5.53 3.87
CA TYR A 64 -12.33 -6.34 4.63
C TYR A 64 -13.40 -6.98 3.73
N LEU A 65 -13.99 -6.21 2.81
CA LEU A 65 -14.99 -6.72 1.86
C LEU A 65 -14.42 -7.81 0.97
N ILE A 66 -13.22 -7.64 0.41
CA ILE A 66 -12.55 -8.66 -0.42
C ILE A 66 -12.38 -9.95 0.38
N ARG A 67 -11.94 -9.87 1.63
CA ARG A 67 -11.76 -11.05 2.48
C ARG A 67 -13.09 -11.73 2.81
N ARG A 68 -14.15 -10.98 3.07
CA ARG A 68 -15.49 -11.50 3.40
C ARG A 68 -16.18 -12.12 2.18
N TYR A 69 -16.03 -11.51 1.02
CA TYR A 69 -16.69 -11.91 -0.23
C TYR A 69 -15.72 -12.53 -1.24
N LYS A 70 -14.67 -13.21 -0.75
CA LYS A 70 -13.61 -13.78 -1.59
C LYS A 70 -14.13 -14.62 -2.76
N LYS A 71 -15.16 -15.45 -2.53
CA LYS A 71 -15.77 -16.28 -3.59
C LYS A 71 -16.35 -15.45 -4.74
N LEU A 72 -16.99 -14.32 -4.43
CA LEU A 72 -17.53 -13.42 -5.45
C LEU A 72 -16.41 -12.70 -6.20
N PHE A 73 -15.33 -12.36 -5.50
CA PHE A 73 -14.16 -11.75 -6.12
C PHE A 73 -13.42 -12.70 -7.06
N ASP A 74 -13.32 -13.99 -6.70
CA ASP A 74 -12.66 -15.01 -7.53
C ASP A 74 -13.45 -15.31 -8.81
N GLN A 75 -14.78 -15.15 -8.77
CA GLN A 75 -15.70 -15.34 -9.89
C GLN A 75 -15.86 -14.11 -10.79
N LEU A 76 -15.15 -13.01 -10.50
CA LEU A 76 -15.24 -11.83 -11.36
C LEU A 76 -14.76 -12.17 -12.78
N PRO A 77 -15.51 -11.75 -13.80
CA PRO A 77 -15.19 -12.06 -15.18
C PRO A 77 -14.00 -11.24 -15.68
N LEU A 78 -13.31 -11.76 -16.70
CA LEU A 78 -12.04 -11.20 -17.19
C LEU A 78 -12.17 -9.74 -17.65
N TYR A 79 -13.33 -9.36 -18.19
CA TYR A 79 -13.61 -7.98 -18.62
C TYR A 79 -13.57 -6.98 -17.45
N ALA A 80 -13.98 -7.37 -16.24
CA ALA A 80 -13.94 -6.47 -15.08
C ALA A 80 -12.50 -6.12 -14.71
N TYR A 81 -11.57 -7.06 -14.87
CA TYR A 81 -10.15 -6.82 -14.65
C TYR A 81 -9.51 -5.96 -15.74
N LEU A 82 -9.96 -6.08 -17.00
CA LEU A 82 -9.54 -5.16 -18.07
C LEU A 82 -9.99 -3.73 -17.79
N ILE A 83 -11.19 -3.54 -17.23
CA ILE A 83 -11.66 -2.22 -16.81
C ILE A 83 -10.78 -1.67 -15.67
N PHE A 84 -10.40 -2.49 -14.68
CA PHE A 84 -9.49 -2.05 -13.62
C PHE A 84 -8.08 -1.73 -14.13
N LEU A 85 -7.57 -2.47 -15.13
CA LEU A 85 -6.31 -2.14 -15.78
C LEU A 85 -6.41 -0.81 -16.57
N ALA A 86 -7.51 -0.61 -17.29
CA ALA A 86 -7.76 0.62 -18.03
C ALA A 86 -7.84 1.82 -17.08
N SER A 87 -8.57 1.71 -15.96
CA SER A 87 -8.62 2.75 -14.93
C SER A 87 -7.23 3.05 -14.37
N TRP A 88 -6.43 2.02 -14.12
CA TRP A 88 -5.08 2.19 -13.59
C TRP A 88 -4.19 2.98 -14.56
N THR A 89 -4.17 2.59 -15.85
CA THR A 89 -3.39 3.31 -16.87
C THR A 89 -3.87 4.75 -17.06
N TYR A 90 -5.18 4.98 -17.02
CA TYR A 90 -5.77 6.31 -17.14
C TYR A 90 -5.34 7.22 -15.98
N VAL A 91 -5.46 6.75 -14.74
CA VAL A 91 -5.04 7.49 -13.54
C VAL A 91 -3.52 7.69 -13.49
N ALA A 92 -2.75 6.75 -14.02
CA ALA A 92 -1.30 6.90 -14.16
C ALA A 92 -0.92 8.05 -15.08
N THR A 93 -1.61 8.22 -16.21
CA THR A 93 -1.37 9.36 -17.12
C THR A 93 -1.71 10.72 -16.52
N LEU A 94 -2.64 10.75 -15.55
CA LEU A 94 -3.06 11.97 -14.86
C LEU A 94 -2.14 12.33 -13.67
N GLY A 95 -1.14 11.50 -13.35
CA GLY A 95 -0.23 11.75 -12.22
C GLY A 95 -0.94 11.73 -10.86
N LEU A 96 -2.07 11.05 -10.74
CA LEU A 96 -2.94 11.11 -9.56
C LEU A 96 -2.52 10.19 -8.40
N PHE A 97 -1.37 9.51 -8.47
CA PHE A 97 -0.90 8.60 -7.41
C PHE A 97 -0.54 9.29 -6.07
N LEU A 98 -0.83 10.58 -5.90
CA LEU A 98 -0.58 11.35 -4.67
C LEU A 98 -1.65 11.15 -3.57
N ILE A 99 -2.22 9.93 -3.42
CA ILE A 99 -3.07 9.63 -2.25
C ILE A 99 -2.24 9.63 -0.97
N GLU A 100 -0.96 9.25 -1.06
CA GLU A 100 -0.02 9.26 0.08
C GLU A 100 0.05 10.62 0.78
N ASN A 101 -0.07 11.71 0.00
CA ASN A 101 -0.05 13.09 0.51
C ASN A 101 -1.42 13.76 0.50
N MET A 102 -2.51 13.03 0.18
CA MET A 102 -3.87 13.57 0.09
C MET A 102 -3.97 14.84 -0.78
N ALA A 103 -3.08 14.97 -1.77
CA ALA A 103 -2.89 16.20 -2.57
C ALA A 103 -3.58 16.12 -3.94
N ALA A 104 -4.35 15.06 -4.19
CA ALA A 104 -4.99 14.87 -5.48
C ALA A 104 -6.10 15.91 -5.74
N PRO A 105 -6.17 16.48 -6.96
CA PRO A 105 -7.16 17.50 -7.32
C PRO A 105 -8.59 16.98 -7.30
N ASN A 106 -8.82 15.72 -7.73
CA ASN A 106 -10.13 15.06 -7.72
C ASN A 106 -10.12 13.84 -6.80
N ILE A 107 -10.50 14.03 -5.53
CA ILE A 107 -10.43 12.97 -4.52
C ILE A 107 -11.33 11.76 -4.84
N PHE A 108 -12.56 11.98 -5.32
CA PHE A 108 -13.52 10.89 -5.57
C PHE A 108 -13.05 9.95 -6.68
N LEU A 109 -12.62 10.52 -7.81
CA LEU A 109 -12.09 9.74 -8.93
C LEU A 109 -10.84 8.98 -8.51
N ASN A 110 -9.97 9.61 -7.72
CA ASN A 110 -8.75 8.98 -7.26
C ASN A 110 -8.99 7.85 -6.25
N LEU A 111 -9.94 8.01 -5.32
CA LEU A 111 -10.32 6.98 -4.37
C LEU A 111 -10.91 5.75 -5.07
N ILE A 112 -11.86 5.95 -5.98
CA ILE A 112 -12.48 4.85 -6.73
C ILE A 112 -11.43 4.12 -7.57
N SER A 113 -10.61 4.87 -8.29
CA SER A 113 -9.57 4.29 -9.14
C SER A 113 -8.53 3.57 -8.30
N SER A 114 -8.09 4.13 -7.18
CA SER A 114 -7.10 3.48 -6.33
C SER A 114 -7.61 2.22 -5.65
N VAL A 115 -8.90 2.16 -5.30
CA VAL A 115 -9.52 0.90 -4.86
C VAL A 115 -9.53 -0.11 -6.01
N ALA A 116 -9.90 0.29 -7.22
CA ALA A 116 -9.87 -0.57 -8.42
C ALA A 116 -8.45 -1.08 -8.73
N ASP A 117 -7.44 -0.22 -8.62
CA ASP A 117 -6.03 -0.54 -8.84
C ASP A 117 -5.53 -1.55 -7.81
N CYS A 118 -5.92 -1.39 -6.53
CA CYS A 118 -5.63 -2.39 -5.49
C CYS A 118 -6.24 -3.76 -5.84
N LEU A 119 -7.47 -3.79 -6.35
CA LEU A 119 -8.12 -5.04 -6.78
C LEU A 119 -7.37 -5.68 -7.96
N CYS A 120 -6.95 -4.87 -8.92
CA CYS A 120 -6.17 -5.31 -10.07
C CYS A 120 -4.84 -5.93 -9.63
N LEU A 121 -4.09 -5.24 -8.76
CA LEU A 121 -2.82 -5.71 -8.20
C LEU A 121 -2.97 -7.03 -7.45
N ILE A 122 -4.02 -7.19 -6.64
CA ILE A 122 -4.30 -8.44 -5.93
C ILE A 122 -4.53 -9.58 -6.93
N LYS A 123 -5.30 -9.36 -8.00
CA LYS A 123 -5.55 -10.39 -9.00
C LYS A 123 -4.28 -10.76 -9.78
N LEU A 124 -3.50 -9.77 -10.21
CA LEU A 124 -2.22 -10.00 -10.87
C LEU A 124 -1.28 -10.83 -9.99
N SER A 125 -1.22 -10.51 -8.69
CA SER A 125 -0.45 -11.29 -7.71
C SER A 125 -0.92 -12.75 -7.63
N MET A 126 -2.23 -13.01 -7.63
CA MET A 126 -2.78 -14.37 -7.65
C MET A 126 -2.45 -15.12 -8.95
N ILE A 127 -2.52 -14.43 -10.11
CA ILE A 127 -2.17 -15.03 -11.40
C ILE A 127 -0.70 -15.43 -11.42
N ILE A 128 0.19 -14.53 -10.97
CA ILE A 128 1.63 -14.77 -10.86
C ILE A 128 1.91 -15.96 -9.94
N ASP A 129 1.29 -16.01 -8.75
CA ASP A 129 1.44 -17.14 -7.82
C ASP A 129 1.00 -18.46 -8.45
N SER A 130 -0.14 -18.48 -9.16
CA SER A 130 -0.65 -19.68 -9.83
C SER A 130 0.27 -20.16 -10.97
N TRP A 131 0.85 -19.23 -11.73
CA TRP A 131 1.80 -19.54 -12.80
C TRP A 131 3.12 -20.08 -12.25
N LEU A 132 3.58 -19.53 -11.14
CA LEU A 132 4.76 -19.97 -10.40
C LEU A 132 4.63 -21.39 -9.87
N VAL A 133 3.46 -21.73 -9.33
CA VAL A 133 3.14 -23.09 -8.86
C VAL A 133 3.12 -24.07 -10.03
N LYS A 134 2.52 -23.71 -11.17
CA LYS A 134 2.49 -24.57 -12.38
C LYS A 134 3.88 -24.84 -12.99
N LYS A 135 4.86 -23.98 -12.73
CA LYS A 135 6.23 -24.08 -13.27
C LYS A 135 7.23 -24.66 -12.24
N ASP A 136 6.75 -25.16 -11.10
CA ASP A 136 7.55 -25.70 -10.00
C ASP A 136 8.69 -24.77 -9.51
N LYS A 137 8.54 -23.45 -9.68
CA LYS A 137 9.54 -22.45 -9.28
C LYS A 137 9.38 -22.04 -7.81
N TYR A 138 9.42 -23.01 -6.91
CA TYR A 138 9.17 -22.81 -5.48
C TYR A 138 10.10 -21.79 -4.81
N LYS A 139 11.39 -21.75 -5.18
CA LYS A 139 12.36 -20.78 -4.62
C LYS A 139 11.99 -19.33 -4.98
N PHE A 140 11.67 -19.07 -6.24
CA PHE A 140 11.30 -17.73 -6.69
C PHE A 140 9.99 -17.26 -6.05
N ARG A 141 9.04 -18.18 -5.88
CA ARG A 141 7.79 -17.91 -5.16
C ARG A 141 8.04 -17.49 -3.71
N GLN A 142 8.95 -18.17 -3.00
CA GLN A 142 9.27 -17.81 -1.62
C GLN A 142 9.86 -16.40 -1.50
N GLU A 143 10.77 -16.01 -2.40
CA GLU A 143 11.34 -14.65 -2.43
C GLU A 143 10.26 -13.58 -2.68
N ILE A 144 9.36 -13.81 -3.65
CA ILE A 144 8.24 -12.89 -3.91
C ILE A 144 7.32 -12.77 -2.69
N LEU A 145 7.01 -13.89 -2.03
CA LEU A 145 6.19 -13.88 -0.81
C LEU A 145 6.89 -13.16 0.34
N LEU A 146 8.21 -13.28 0.47
CA LEU A 146 8.99 -12.56 1.47
C LEU A 146 8.91 -11.05 1.22
N ILE A 147 9.21 -10.61 0.00
CA ILE A 147 9.15 -9.18 -0.39
C ILE A 147 7.72 -8.64 -0.21
N GLY A 148 6.70 -9.37 -0.67
CA GLY A 148 5.30 -8.98 -0.53
C GLY A 148 4.87 -8.87 0.93
N SER A 149 5.23 -9.84 1.76
CA SER A 149 4.93 -9.82 3.19
C SER A 149 5.69 -8.72 3.95
N GLY A 150 6.86 -8.31 3.45
CA GLY A 150 7.68 -7.24 4.00
C GLY A 150 7.44 -5.85 3.40
N SER A 151 6.48 -5.71 2.48
CA SER A 151 6.20 -4.46 1.75
C SER A 151 5.98 -3.24 2.66
N LEU A 152 5.26 -3.39 3.77
CA LEU A 152 5.06 -2.31 4.74
C LEU A 152 6.38 -1.84 5.36
N ALA A 153 7.26 -2.80 5.68
CA ALA A 153 8.53 -2.47 6.28
C ALA A 153 9.49 -1.83 5.28
N ILE A 154 9.51 -2.34 4.03
CA ILE A 154 10.19 -1.68 2.92
C ILE A 154 9.74 -0.22 2.81
N LEU A 155 8.43 0.02 2.80
CA LEU A 155 7.88 1.37 2.69
C LEU A 155 8.32 2.26 3.86
N CYS A 156 8.28 1.77 5.10
CA CYS A 156 8.72 2.54 6.26
C CYS A 156 10.21 2.90 6.20
N PHE A 157 11.08 1.95 5.88
CA PHE A 157 12.51 2.22 5.76
C PHE A 157 12.82 3.10 4.55
N HIS A 158 12.04 2.98 3.47
CA HIS A 158 12.15 3.85 2.31
C HIS A 158 11.81 5.31 2.67
N LEU A 159 10.74 5.54 3.44
CA LEU A 159 10.39 6.88 3.92
C LEU A 159 11.43 7.43 4.88
N ILE A 160 11.98 6.60 5.79
CA ILE A 160 13.09 7.03 6.68
C ILE A 160 14.32 7.44 5.86
N ASP A 161 14.67 6.68 4.82
CA ASP A 161 15.78 7.03 3.93
C ASP A 161 15.51 8.36 3.21
N LEU A 162 14.28 8.57 2.75
CA LEU A 162 13.88 9.80 2.04
C LEU A 162 13.89 11.03 2.98
N ASP A 163 13.31 10.91 4.17
CA ASP A 163 13.07 12.02 5.08
C ASP A 163 14.29 12.38 5.93
N ASN A 164 15.05 11.38 6.41
CA ASN A 164 16.12 11.60 7.39
C ASN A 164 17.53 11.47 6.81
N ILE A 165 17.76 10.49 5.94
CA ILE A 165 19.11 10.16 5.49
C ILE A 165 19.43 10.86 4.16
N SER A 166 18.41 11.14 3.34
CA SER A 166 18.51 11.84 2.06
C SER A 166 19.66 11.28 1.19
N VAL A 167 19.94 9.97 1.29
CA VAL A 167 21.07 9.32 0.58
C VAL A 167 20.95 9.57 -0.90
N TRP A 168 19.73 9.49 -1.42
CA TRP A 168 19.41 9.80 -2.80
C TRP A 168 19.80 11.22 -3.21
N THR A 169 19.55 12.23 -2.39
CA THR A 169 19.86 13.63 -2.68
C THR A 169 21.37 13.86 -2.72
N ILE A 170 22.12 13.20 -1.83
CA ILE A 170 23.59 13.22 -1.82
C ILE A 170 24.15 12.50 -3.06
N LEU A 171 23.58 11.34 -3.40
CA LEU A 171 23.98 10.53 -4.56
C LEU A 171 23.71 11.30 -5.87
N LEU A 172 22.52 11.89 -6.00
CA LEU A 172 22.15 12.76 -7.11
C LEU A 172 23.10 13.94 -7.25
N LYS A 173 23.40 14.64 -6.16
CA LYS A 173 24.30 15.81 -6.20
C LYS A 173 25.69 15.44 -6.70
N LYS A 174 26.23 14.27 -6.30
CA LYS A 174 27.52 13.77 -6.80
C LYS A 174 27.48 13.26 -8.24
N LEU A 175 26.38 12.61 -8.64
CA LEU A 175 26.25 11.99 -9.96
C LEU A 175 25.85 13.00 -11.05
N ASN A 176 25.09 14.04 -10.73
CA ASN A 176 24.63 15.02 -11.70
C ASN A 176 25.79 15.84 -12.32
N ASP A 177 26.93 15.91 -11.62
CA ASP A 177 28.15 16.57 -12.13
C ASP A 177 28.95 15.68 -13.10
N THR A 178 28.68 14.36 -13.14
CA THR A 178 29.50 13.38 -13.88
C THR A 178 28.74 12.55 -14.91
N VAL A 179 27.42 12.40 -14.78
CA VAL A 179 26.61 11.57 -15.67
C VAL A 179 25.28 12.24 -16.05
N PRO A 180 24.72 11.90 -17.24
CA PRO A 180 23.42 12.38 -17.66
C PRO A 180 22.33 12.06 -16.64
N TYR A 181 21.40 13.00 -16.44
CA TYR A 181 20.31 12.92 -15.46
C TYR A 181 19.53 11.60 -15.49
N TRP A 182 19.26 11.07 -16.70
CA TRP A 182 18.53 9.81 -16.87
C TRP A 182 19.30 8.59 -16.31
N PHE A 183 20.63 8.60 -16.43
CA PHE A 183 21.49 7.54 -15.89
C PHE A 183 21.56 7.60 -14.37
N ALA A 184 21.62 8.81 -13.80
CA ALA A 184 21.54 9.02 -12.36
C ALA A 184 20.21 8.48 -11.78
N ILE A 185 19.08 8.73 -12.44
CA ILE A 185 17.77 8.16 -12.07
C ILE A 185 17.80 6.64 -12.07
N MET A 186 18.37 6.02 -13.11
CA MET A 186 18.45 4.56 -13.21
C MET A 186 19.26 3.96 -12.05
N ILE A 187 20.43 4.53 -11.74
CA ILE A 187 21.25 4.14 -10.59
C ILE A 187 20.47 4.28 -9.28
N GLY A 188 19.76 5.40 -9.12
CA GLY A 188 18.91 5.65 -7.95
C GLY A 188 17.85 4.58 -7.72
N ASN A 189 17.13 4.22 -8.77
CA ASN A 189 16.11 3.18 -8.71
C ASN A 189 16.72 1.81 -8.38
N ILE A 190 17.88 1.48 -8.94
CA ILE A 190 18.60 0.25 -8.62
C ILE A 190 19.01 0.23 -7.14
N TYR A 191 19.60 1.31 -6.62
CA TYR A 191 19.92 1.45 -5.20
C TYR A 191 18.69 1.23 -4.32
N ARG A 192 17.55 1.86 -4.65
CA ARG A 192 16.30 1.73 -3.89
C ARG A 192 15.79 0.30 -3.87
N ILE A 193 15.86 -0.43 -4.98
CA ILE A 193 15.47 -1.84 -5.07
C ILE A 193 16.39 -2.71 -4.20
N ILE A 194 17.71 -2.49 -4.27
CA ILE A 194 18.69 -3.22 -3.47
C ILE A 194 18.47 -2.95 -1.97
N PHE A 195 18.30 -1.69 -1.60
CA PHE A 195 18.02 -1.28 -0.22
C PHE A 195 16.75 -1.94 0.32
N ALA A 196 15.65 -1.89 -0.44
CA ALA A 196 14.41 -2.56 -0.10
C ALA A 196 14.60 -4.07 0.13
N TYR A 197 15.36 -4.74 -0.73
CA TYR A 197 15.66 -6.16 -0.60
C TYR A 197 16.46 -6.48 0.68
N LEU A 198 17.49 -5.69 0.98
CA LEU A 198 18.31 -5.85 2.18
C LEU A 198 17.49 -5.66 3.45
N VAL A 199 16.62 -4.64 3.49
CA VAL A 199 15.74 -4.35 4.62
C VAL A 199 14.83 -5.55 4.93
N VAL A 200 14.18 -6.15 3.93
CA VAL A 200 13.33 -7.34 4.13
C VAL A 200 14.12 -8.52 4.70
N LYS A 201 15.38 -8.67 4.29
CA LYS A 201 16.24 -9.75 4.77
C LYS A 201 16.73 -9.52 6.19
N ILE A 202 16.98 -8.27 6.59
CA ILE A 202 17.52 -7.91 7.92
C ILE A 202 16.43 -7.89 9.00
N ILE A 203 15.23 -7.39 8.70
CA ILE A 203 14.15 -7.22 9.68
C ILE A 203 13.81 -8.50 10.48
N PRO A 204 13.77 -9.71 9.88
CA PRO A 204 13.51 -10.95 10.62
C PRO A 204 14.52 -11.26 11.72
N PHE A 205 15.74 -10.69 11.65
CA PHE A 205 16.79 -10.88 12.65
C PHE A 205 16.67 -9.92 13.84
N VAL A 206 15.98 -8.79 13.68
CA VAL A 206 15.79 -7.81 14.75
C VAL A 206 14.47 -8.11 15.48
N PRO A 207 14.49 -8.58 16.74
CA PRO A 207 13.30 -9.12 17.41
C PRO A 207 12.18 -8.09 17.56
N LEU A 208 12.52 -6.82 17.84
CA LEU A 208 11.55 -5.72 17.95
C LEU A 208 10.86 -5.41 16.62
N LEU A 209 11.62 -5.37 15.52
CA LEU A 209 11.08 -5.11 14.18
C LEU A 209 10.27 -6.31 13.69
N LYS A 210 10.69 -7.54 14.00
CA LYS A 210 9.95 -8.76 13.71
C LYS A 210 8.57 -8.77 14.36
N SER A 211 8.44 -8.38 15.64
CA SER A 211 7.14 -8.29 16.31
C SER A 211 6.23 -7.21 15.72
N CYS A 212 6.80 -6.07 15.29
CA CYS A 212 6.02 -4.97 14.73
C CYS A 212 5.56 -5.24 13.29
N PHE A 213 6.44 -5.74 12.41
CA PHE A 213 6.15 -5.91 10.99
C PHE A 213 5.64 -7.31 10.62
N PHE A 214 5.96 -8.34 11.42
CA PHE A 214 5.56 -9.72 11.16
C PHE A 214 4.86 -10.38 12.37
N PRO A 215 3.78 -9.80 12.91
CA PRO A 215 3.10 -10.31 14.10
C PRO A 215 2.55 -11.73 13.93
N ARG A 216 2.21 -12.15 12.69
CA ARG A 216 1.72 -13.52 12.42
C ARG A 216 2.80 -14.60 12.41
N LYS A 217 4.09 -14.24 12.26
CA LYS A 217 5.21 -15.21 12.32
C LYS A 217 5.79 -15.36 13.73
N SER A 218 5.49 -14.46 14.66
CA SER A 218 5.98 -14.56 16.05
C SER A 218 5.14 -15.48 16.94
N ILE A 219 3.91 -15.83 16.53
CA ILE A 219 2.97 -16.67 17.30
C ILE A 219 3.32 -18.18 17.21
N LYS A 220 4.34 -18.57 16.45
CA LYS A 220 4.94 -19.91 16.55
C LYS A 220 6.16 -19.86 17.47
N LYS A 221 5.91 -19.95 18.77
CA LYS A 221 6.84 -20.49 19.76
C LYS A 221 6.05 -21.44 20.64
#